data_AF-A0AAJ8LFB6-F1
#
_entry.id   AF-A0AAJ8LFB6-F1
#
_cell.length_a   1.000
_cell.length_b   1.000
_cell.length_c   1.000
_cell.angle_alpha   90.00
_cell.angle_beta   90.00
_cell.angle_gamma   90.00
#
_symmetry.space_group_name_H-M   'P 1'
#
loop_
_entity.id
_entity.type
_entity.pdbx_description
1 polymer ?
#
loop_
_entity_poly.entity_id
_entity_poly.type
_entity_poly.pdbx_seq_one_letter_code
_entity_poly.pdbx_strand_id
1 'polypeptide(L)'
;MCSDSSTPNKAPILTTLHYLLSRTSPNSTICPSQIPRSLHDTSPSSYPDWRSMMDEVREVVWEEVKAGRAVVTQRGETRDWEGRGEIKGPIRVKKGDKWDESLRWSSVNINRGPASPPLATEVEIDRHRDADIRQRHSLVGLSTPRLQCLTQEV
;
A
#
# COMPACT_ATOMS: atom_id res chain seq x y z
N MET A 1 -16.02 -30.40 -18.49
CA MET A 1 -15.29 -29.13 -18.30
C MET A 1 -15.87 -28.49 -17.05
N CYS A 2 -15.26 -28.73 -15.88
CA CYS A 2 -15.78 -28.19 -14.62
C CYS A 2 -15.17 -26.79 -14.44
N SER A 3 -16.00 -25.76 -14.57
CA SER A 3 -15.63 -24.39 -14.25
C SER A 3 -15.38 -24.30 -12.74
N ASP A 4 -14.14 -24.09 -12.36
CA ASP A 4 -13.64 -23.87 -11.00
C ASP A 4 -14.34 -22.65 -10.37
N SER A 5 -15.47 -22.89 -9.70
CA SER A 5 -16.38 -21.87 -9.17
C SER A 5 -16.91 -22.31 -7.81
N SER A 6 -16.11 -22.33 -6.73
CA SER A 6 -16.68 -22.69 -5.42
C SER A 6 -16.01 -22.15 -4.16
N THR A 7 -15.36 -20.99 -4.20
CA THR A 7 -15.10 -20.23 -2.96
C THR A 7 -15.64 -18.81 -3.13
N PRO A 8 -16.89 -18.52 -2.67
CA PRO A 8 -17.52 -17.21 -2.86
C PRO A 8 -16.70 -16.06 -2.22
N ASN A 9 -15.75 -16.37 -1.33
CA ASN A 9 -14.93 -15.37 -0.67
C ASN A 9 -13.50 -15.23 -1.26
N LYS A 10 -13.13 -15.98 -2.29
CA LYS A 10 -11.76 -15.96 -2.83
C LYS A 10 -11.34 -14.56 -3.30
N ALA A 11 -12.17 -13.89 -4.11
CA ALA A 11 -11.91 -12.54 -4.60
C ALA A 11 -11.77 -11.49 -3.47
N PRO A 12 -12.71 -11.36 -2.51
CA PRO A 12 -12.57 -10.39 -1.43
C PRO A 12 -11.39 -10.69 -0.49
N ILE A 13 -11.08 -11.97 -0.24
CA ILE A 13 -9.88 -12.38 0.53
C ILE A 13 -8.61 -11.93 -0.20
N LEU A 14 -8.49 -12.23 -1.49
CA LEU A 14 -7.32 -11.87 -2.30
C LEU A 14 -7.13 -10.36 -2.38
N THR A 15 -8.21 -9.62 -2.63
CA THR A 15 -8.18 -8.15 -2.67
C THR A 15 -7.71 -7.56 -1.35
N THR A 16 -8.22 -8.08 -0.24
CA THR A 16 -7.85 -7.62 1.10
C THR A 16 -6.41 -7.99 1.44
N LEU A 17 -5.96 -9.19 1.06
CA LEU A 17 -4.56 -9.62 1.20
C LEU A 17 -3.61 -8.66 0.49
N HIS A 18 -3.87 -8.35 -0.79
CA HIS A 18 -3.05 -7.41 -1.55
C HIS A 18 -3.08 -6.00 -0.95
N TYR A 19 -4.26 -5.53 -0.53
CA TYR A 19 -4.39 -4.23 0.14
C TYR A 19 -3.52 -4.17 1.41
N LEU A 20 -3.60 -5.18 2.28
CA LEU A 20 -2.82 -5.22 3.51
C LEU A 20 -1.31 -5.30 3.24
N LEU A 21 -0.88 -6.17 2.32
CA LEU A 21 0.53 -6.29 1.94
C LEU A 21 1.06 -5.00 1.30
N SER A 22 0.29 -4.31 0.47
CA SER A 22 0.72 -3.04 -0.15
C SER A 22 1.14 -1.99 0.89
N ARG A 23 0.51 -1.99 2.06
CA ARG A 23 0.77 -1.06 3.17
C ARG A 23 1.95 -1.46 4.05
N THR A 24 2.50 -2.66 3.88
CA THR A 24 3.66 -3.11 4.66
C THR A 24 4.97 -2.79 3.96
N SER A 25 6.00 -2.48 4.76
CA SER A 25 7.38 -2.41 4.25
C SER A 25 7.82 -3.79 3.72
N PRO A 26 8.86 -3.86 2.85
CA PRO A 26 9.30 -5.13 2.24
C PRO A 26 9.63 -6.25 3.23
N ASN A 27 10.13 -5.90 4.42
CA ASN A 27 10.51 -6.86 5.47
C ASN A 27 9.44 -7.03 6.56
N SER A 28 8.35 -6.25 6.50
CA SER A 28 7.25 -6.36 7.46
C SER A 28 6.35 -7.53 7.08
N THR A 29 5.69 -8.09 8.08
CA THR A 29 4.76 -9.20 7.92
C THR A 29 3.38 -8.86 8.48
N ILE A 30 2.35 -9.48 7.92
CA ILE A 30 0.96 -9.46 8.41
C ILE A 30 0.57 -10.81 9.03
N CYS A 31 -0.48 -10.81 9.84
CA CYS A 31 -1.14 -12.04 10.28
C CYS A 31 -2.28 -12.38 9.30
N PRO A 32 -2.48 -13.65 8.90
CA PRO A 32 -3.59 -14.01 8.01
C PRO A 32 -4.96 -13.63 8.57
N SER A 33 -5.14 -13.68 9.90
CA SER A 33 -6.40 -13.30 10.56
C SER A 33 -6.76 -11.82 10.40
N GLN A 34 -5.84 -10.95 9.97
CA GLN A 34 -6.16 -9.55 9.65
C GLN A 34 -7.06 -9.44 8.41
N ILE A 35 -6.99 -10.41 7.50
CA ILE A 35 -7.78 -10.43 6.25
C ILE A 35 -9.28 -10.58 6.55
N PRO A 36 -9.76 -11.68 7.18
CA PRO A 36 -11.19 -11.86 7.42
C PRO A 36 -11.72 -10.88 8.49
N ARG A 37 -10.87 -10.37 9.38
CA ARG A 37 -11.24 -9.28 10.30
C ARG A 37 -11.53 -7.98 9.54
N SER A 38 -10.69 -7.61 8.58
CA SER A 38 -10.92 -6.40 7.78
C SER A 38 -12.21 -6.51 6.96
N LEU A 39 -12.52 -7.70 6.44
CA LEU A 39 -13.77 -7.99 5.74
C LEU A 39 -14.99 -7.89 6.68
N HIS A 40 -14.93 -8.53 7.85
CA HIS A 40 -15.95 -8.43 8.89
C HIS A 40 -16.17 -6.99 9.32
N ASP A 41 -15.10 -6.22 9.56
CA ASP A 41 -15.21 -4.84 10.02
C ASP A 41 -15.81 -3.90 8.95
N THR A 42 -15.56 -4.18 7.67
CA THR A 42 -16.10 -3.39 6.55
C THR A 42 -17.54 -3.79 6.20
N SER A 43 -17.89 -5.06 6.35
CA SER A 43 -19.21 -5.59 5.98
C SER A 43 -19.66 -6.72 6.91
N PRO A 44 -20.03 -6.39 8.17
CA PRO A 44 -20.38 -7.39 9.18
C PRO A 44 -21.53 -8.31 8.76
N SER A 45 -22.50 -7.79 8.00
CA SER A 45 -23.64 -8.58 7.51
C SER A 45 -23.25 -9.62 6.45
N SER A 46 -22.22 -9.34 5.64
CA SER A 46 -21.74 -10.26 4.62
C SER A 46 -20.72 -11.27 5.16
N TYR A 47 -19.97 -10.87 6.20
CA TYR A 47 -18.94 -11.68 6.84
C TYR A 47 -19.16 -11.76 8.35
N PRO A 48 -20.27 -12.35 8.84
CA PRO A 48 -20.65 -12.31 10.25
C PRO A 48 -19.73 -13.15 11.15
N ASP A 49 -19.06 -14.16 10.60
CA ASP A 49 -18.11 -14.99 11.33
C ASP A 49 -16.76 -15.04 10.60
N TRP A 50 -15.84 -14.16 11.00
CA TRP A 50 -14.51 -14.11 10.42
C TRP A 50 -13.66 -15.37 10.73
N ARG A 51 -14.01 -16.15 11.78
CA ARG A 51 -13.20 -17.32 12.17
C ARG A 51 -13.39 -18.49 11.22
N SER A 52 -14.62 -18.75 10.76
CA SER A 52 -14.89 -19.81 9.78
C SER A 52 -14.22 -19.57 8.43
N MET A 53 -13.90 -18.31 8.08
CA MET A 53 -13.19 -17.96 6.85
C MET A 53 -11.70 -18.33 6.86
N MET A 54 -11.13 -18.75 7.99
CA MET A 54 -9.68 -18.95 8.12
C MET A 54 -9.12 -20.02 7.19
N ASP A 55 -9.89 -21.06 6.85
CA ASP A 55 -9.45 -22.11 5.94
C ASP A 55 -9.35 -21.58 4.50
N GLU A 56 -10.37 -20.83 4.04
CA GLU A 56 -10.36 -20.14 2.74
C GLU A 56 -9.22 -19.12 2.66
N VAL A 57 -8.98 -18.37 3.75
CA VAL A 57 -7.87 -17.40 3.82
C VAL A 57 -6.52 -18.10 3.69
N ARG A 58 -6.34 -19.23 4.36
CA ARG A 58 -5.09 -20.02 4.25
C ARG A 58 -4.91 -20.51 2.83
N GLU A 59 -5.96 -21.03 2.19
CA GLU A 59 -5.92 -21.49 0.80
C GLU A 59 -5.44 -20.38 -0.14
N VAL A 60 -6.08 -19.20 -0.10
CA VAL A 60 -5.70 -18.06 -0.95
C VAL A 60 -4.27 -17.60 -0.67
N VAL A 61 -3.85 -17.52 0.59
CA VAL A 61 -2.48 -17.15 0.95
C VAL A 61 -1.48 -18.14 0.34
N TRP A 62 -1.77 -19.44 0.39
CA TRP A 62 -0.91 -20.45 -0.20
C TRP A 62 -0.88 -20.37 -1.73
N GLU A 63 -2.00 -20.08 -2.39
CA GLU A 63 -2.01 -19.84 -3.84
C GLU A 63 -1.10 -18.68 -4.23
N GLU A 64 -1.07 -17.61 -3.43
CA GLU A 64 -0.17 -16.47 -3.63
C GLU A 64 1.30 -16.84 -3.39
N VAL A 65 1.58 -17.76 -2.45
CA VAL A 65 2.92 -18.35 -2.26
C VAL A 65 3.33 -19.15 -3.49
N LYS A 66 2.45 -20.01 -4.02
CA LYS A 66 2.69 -20.78 -5.24
C LYS A 66 2.97 -19.87 -6.43
N ALA A 67 2.30 -18.72 -6.51
CA ALA A 67 2.55 -17.72 -7.54
C ALA A 67 3.82 -16.89 -7.32
N GLY A 68 4.48 -17.01 -6.17
CA GLY A 68 5.65 -16.23 -5.77
C GLY A 68 5.35 -14.77 -5.39
N ARG A 69 4.07 -14.40 -5.27
CA ARG A 69 3.62 -13.04 -4.93
C ARG A 69 3.61 -12.79 -3.41
N ALA A 70 3.48 -13.86 -2.63
CA ALA A 70 3.58 -13.83 -1.18
C ALA A 70 4.63 -14.82 -0.68
N VAL A 71 5.14 -14.58 0.53
CA VAL A 71 5.97 -15.54 1.27
C VAL A 71 5.36 -15.75 2.64
N VAL A 72 5.18 -17.01 3.01
CA VAL A 72 4.74 -17.40 4.35
C VAL A 72 5.95 -17.74 5.21
N THR A 73 5.97 -17.22 6.44
CA THR A 73 6.95 -17.61 7.45
C THR A 73 6.27 -18.16 8.70
N GLN A 74 6.91 -19.11 9.36
CA GLN A 74 6.49 -19.63 10.65
C GLN A 74 7.72 -19.82 11.53
N ARG A 75 7.68 -19.22 12.73
CA ARG A 75 8.82 -19.19 13.67
C ARG A 75 10.11 -18.62 13.04
N GLY A 76 9.95 -17.66 12.13
CA GLY A 76 11.07 -17.02 11.41
C GLY A 76 11.55 -17.76 10.17
N GLU A 77 11.11 -19.00 9.96
CA GLU A 77 11.49 -19.81 8.80
C GLU A 77 10.50 -19.62 7.64
N THR A 78 11.02 -19.46 6.42
CA THR A 78 10.22 -19.49 5.19
C THR A 78 9.63 -20.88 4.96
N ARG A 79 8.41 -20.93 4.46
CA ARG A 79 7.67 -22.17 4.20
C ARG A 79 7.22 -22.23 2.76
N ASP A 80 7.43 -23.39 2.15
CA ASP A 80 7.10 -23.64 0.75
C ASP A 80 5.68 -24.19 0.58
N TRP A 81 5.15 -24.08 -0.64
CA TRP A 81 3.80 -24.52 -1.01
C TRP A 81 3.59 -26.02 -0.81
N GLU A 82 4.61 -26.83 -1.08
CA GLU A 82 4.60 -28.30 -1.01
C GLU A 82 4.36 -28.78 0.42
N GLY A 83 4.97 -28.12 1.41
CA GLY A 83 4.88 -28.46 2.83
C GLY A 83 3.65 -27.88 3.55
N ARG A 84 2.75 -27.18 2.85
CA ARG A 84 1.65 -26.43 3.49
C ARG A 84 0.72 -27.27 4.36
N GLY A 85 0.51 -28.54 4.01
CA GLY A 85 -0.37 -29.46 4.74
C GLY A 85 0.13 -29.81 6.15
N GLU A 86 1.43 -29.67 6.39
CA GLU A 86 2.06 -29.96 7.68
C GLU A 86 2.04 -28.74 8.62
N ILE A 87 1.76 -27.54 8.07
CA ILE A 87 1.87 -26.27 8.78
C ILE A 87 0.62 -26.01 9.63
N LYS A 88 0.78 -26.24 10.93
CA LYS A 88 -0.24 -26.00 11.94
C LYS A 88 0.08 -24.75 12.76
N GLY A 89 -0.96 -24.04 13.18
CA GLY A 89 -0.82 -22.89 14.07
C GLY A 89 -0.50 -21.57 13.36
N PRO A 90 0.03 -20.57 14.10
CA PRO A 90 0.26 -19.21 13.60
C PRO A 90 1.30 -19.17 12.48
N ILE A 91 1.01 -18.38 11.46
CA ILE A 91 1.89 -18.06 10.34
C ILE A 91 1.90 -16.56 10.12
N ARG A 92 2.91 -16.06 9.42
CA ARG A 92 3.07 -14.67 9.01
C ARG A 92 3.19 -14.62 7.48
N VAL A 93 2.69 -13.56 6.87
CA VAL A 93 2.73 -13.35 5.41
C VAL A 93 3.49 -12.07 5.11
N LYS A 94 4.36 -12.08 4.11
CA LYS A 94 5.03 -10.88 3.58
C LYS A 94 5.00 -10.88 2.04
N LYS A 95 5.43 -9.77 1.45
CA LYS A 95 5.63 -9.64 0.00
C LYS A 95 6.65 -10.69 -0.48
N GLY A 96 6.33 -11.38 -1.58
CA GLY A 96 7.25 -12.31 -2.24
C GLY A 96 8.07 -11.66 -3.34
N ASP A 97 8.96 -12.43 -3.96
CA ASP A 97 9.88 -11.92 -4.98
C ASP A 97 9.17 -11.44 -6.25
N LYS A 98 8.01 -12.01 -6.56
CA LYS A 98 7.15 -11.58 -7.67
C LYS A 98 6.05 -10.60 -7.24
N TRP A 99 6.20 -9.97 -6.08
CA TRP A 99 5.29 -8.89 -5.68
C TRP A 99 5.41 -7.71 -6.64
N ASP A 100 4.27 -7.29 -7.18
CA ASP A 100 4.14 -6.07 -7.97
C ASP A 100 3.12 -5.15 -7.29
N GLU A 101 3.47 -3.87 -7.16
CA GLU A 101 2.58 -2.86 -6.58
C GLU A 101 1.31 -2.66 -7.41
N SER A 102 1.31 -3.05 -8.70
CA SER A 102 0.11 -3.06 -9.55
C SER A 102 -0.98 -4.02 -9.04
N LEU A 103 -0.62 -5.07 -8.28
CA LEU A 103 -1.56 -6.02 -7.67
C LEU A 103 -2.53 -5.33 -6.72
N ARG A 104 -2.09 -4.24 -6.08
CA ARG A 104 -2.96 -3.40 -5.24
C ARG A 104 -4.11 -2.81 -6.06
N TRP A 105 -3.84 -2.35 -7.27
CA TRP A 105 -4.83 -1.69 -8.12
C TRP A 105 -5.78 -2.69 -8.81
N SER A 106 -5.24 -3.83 -9.25
CA SER A 106 -6.03 -4.93 -9.83
C SER A 106 -7.11 -5.45 -8.90
N SER A 107 -6.91 -5.30 -7.58
CA SER A 107 -7.83 -5.72 -6.53
C SER A 107 -8.94 -4.72 -6.17
N VAL A 108 -8.76 -3.43 -6.48
CA VAL A 108 -9.72 -2.34 -6.17
C VAL A 108 -10.82 -2.23 -7.24
N ASN A 109 -10.60 -2.81 -8.42
CA ASN A 109 -11.26 -2.39 -9.65
C ASN A 109 -12.36 -3.33 -10.16
N ILE A 110 -13.20 -3.87 -9.27
CA ILE A 110 -14.38 -4.67 -9.67
C ILE A 110 -15.69 -3.87 -9.72
N ASN A 111 -15.75 -2.62 -9.21
CA ASN A 111 -16.97 -1.77 -9.27
C ASN A 111 -16.74 -0.25 -9.46
N ARG A 112 -15.51 0.23 -9.66
CA ARG A 112 -15.22 1.58 -10.18
C ARG A 112 -14.18 1.42 -11.29
N GLY A 113 -14.26 2.24 -12.35
CA GLY A 113 -13.34 2.19 -13.50
C GLY A 113 -11.87 2.38 -13.10
N PRO A 114 -10.92 2.00 -13.98
CA PRO A 114 -9.49 1.96 -13.66
C PRO A 114 -8.96 3.35 -13.33
N ALA A 115 -8.57 3.60 -12.08
CA ALA A 115 -7.54 4.59 -11.81
C ALA A 115 -6.21 3.90 -12.11
N SER A 116 -5.78 4.00 -13.36
CA SER A 116 -4.46 3.57 -13.79
C SER A 116 -3.39 3.81 -12.70
N PRO A 117 -2.44 2.88 -12.51
CA PRO A 117 -1.28 3.19 -11.68
C PRO A 117 -0.70 4.53 -12.16
N PRO A 118 -0.25 5.44 -11.26
CA PRO A 118 0.51 6.57 -11.73
C PRO A 118 1.67 5.99 -12.54
N LEU A 119 1.68 6.25 -13.85
CA LEU A 119 2.83 5.95 -14.69
C LEU A 119 4.03 6.49 -13.94
N ALA A 120 5.00 5.61 -13.70
CA ALA A 120 6.32 5.98 -13.24
C ALA A 120 6.80 7.09 -14.17
N THR A 121 6.63 8.33 -13.74
CA THR A 121 7.17 9.49 -14.43
C THR A 121 8.64 9.47 -14.11
N GLU A 122 9.40 9.43 -15.18
CA GLU A 122 10.84 9.35 -15.21
C GLU A 122 11.48 10.25 -14.16
N VAL A 123 12.38 9.64 -13.39
CA VAL A 123 13.43 10.36 -12.69
C VAL A 123 14.38 10.89 -13.77
N GLU A 124 14.04 12.02 -14.39
CA GLU A 124 14.98 12.78 -15.18
C GLU A 124 15.62 13.83 -14.28
N ILE A 125 16.74 13.42 -13.67
CA ILE A 125 17.62 14.33 -12.93
C ILE A 125 18.37 15.16 -13.97
N ASP A 126 17.77 16.26 -14.43
CA ASP A 126 18.49 17.27 -15.21
C ASP A 126 19.37 18.10 -14.26
N ARG A 127 20.59 17.62 -14.04
CA ARG A 127 21.70 18.47 -13.59
C ARG A 127 22.23 19.25 -14.79
N HIS A 128 21.71 20.44 -15.06
CA HIS A 128 22.45 21.65 -15.47
C HIS A 128 21.55 22.64 -16.20
N ARG A 129 21.24 23.77 -15.53
CA ARG A 129 21.40 25.07 -16.18
C ARG A 129 21.51 26.21 -15.16
N ASP A 130 22.70 26.76 -15.12
CA ASP A 130 23.08 28.18 -15.04
C ASP A 130 22.03 29.15 -14.45
N ALA A 131 22.34 29.82 -13.34
CA ALA A 131 23.09 31.07 -13.37
C ALA A 131 22.53 32.05 -14.42
N ASP A 132 21.76 33.04 -13.95
CA ASP A 132 21.83 34.46 -14.34
C ASP A 132 20.50 35.17 -14.08
N ILE A 133 20.35 35.76 -12.89
CA ILE A 133 19.44 36.90 -12.69
C ILE A 133 20.20 37.96 -11.91
N ARG A 134 21.17 38.59 -12.59
CA ARG A 134 21.58 39.96 -12.29
C ARG A 134 21.57 40.75 -13.60
N GLN A 135 20.63 41.70 -13.68
CA GLN A 135 20.91 43.14 -13.77
C GLN A 135 19.99 43.91 -14.73
N ARG A 136 19.69 45.14 -14.29
CA ARG A 136 19.23 46.35 -15.01
C ARG A 136 17.72 46.63 -15.01
N HIS A 137 17.22 47.81 -14.63
CA HIS A 137 17.76 49.14 -14.24
C HIS A 137 16.54 49.91 -13.63
N SER A 138 16.63 50.60 -12.49
CA SER A 138 17.05 52.01 -12.30
C SER A 138 15.90 53.05 -12.35
N LEU A 139 15.90 53.94 -11.34
CA LEU A 139 15.19 55.24 -11.16
C LEU A 139 13.70 55.13 -10.77
N VAL A 140 13.15 55.82 -9.74
CA VAL A 140 13.49 57.11 -9.09
C VAL A 140 12.79 57.20 -7.71
N GLY A 141 13.36 57.95 -6.74
CA GLY A 141 12.53 58.71 -5.77
C GLY A 141 12.91 58.66 -4.27
N LEU A 142 13.97 59.40 -3.88
CA LEU A 142 14.03 60.37 -2.74
C LEU A 142 13.27 59.98 -1.44
N SER A 143 13.90 59.51 -0.35
CA SER A 143 14.75 60.23 0.62
C SER A 143 14.27 61.63 1.04
N THR A 144 13.70 61.73 2.24
CA THR A 144 13.89 62.87 3.17
C THR A 144 13.86 62.38 4.63
N PRO A 145 14.65 62.99 5.55
CA PRO A 145 14.89 62.47 6.89
C PRO A 145 14.09 63.18 8.01
N ARG A 146 13.94 62.45 9.13
CA ARG A 146 14.08 62.88 10.54
C ARG A 146 13.39 64.17 11.02
N LEU A 147 12.47 64.04 11.98
CA LEU A 147 12.35 64.94 13.14
C LEU A 147 11.70 64.18 14.32
N GLN A 148 12.40 64.18 15.45
CA GLN A 148 11.90 63.82 16.78
C GLN A 148 10.94 64.89 17.29
N CYS A 149 9.94 64.51 18.07
CA CYS A 149 9.47 65.38 19.16
C CYS A 149 8.97 64.52 20.34
N LEU A 150 9.70 64.65 21.44
CA LEU A 150 9.36 64.27 22.80
C LEU A 150 8.59 65.44 23.43
N THR A 151 7.44 65.18 24.07
CA THR A 151 6.80 65.95 25.18
C THR A 151 5.42 65.31 25.44
N GLN A 152 5.15 64.62 26.55
CA GLN A 152 4.94 65.04 27.95
C GLN A 152 3.45 65.23 28.32
N GLU A 153 3.02 64.41 29.30
CA GLU A 153 1.94 64.56 30.31
C GLU A 153 0.51 64.97 29.95
N VAL A 154 -0.45 64.19 30.48
CA VAL A 154 -1.53 64.67 31.38
C VAL A 154 -1.80 63.61 32.45
#